data_AF-A0A915B8L2-F1
#
_entry.id   AF-A0A915B8L2-F1
#
_cell.length_a   1.000
_cell.length_b   1.000
_cell.length_c   1.000
_cell.angle_alpha   90.00
_cell.angle_beta   90.00
_cell.angle_gamma   90.00
#
_symmetry.space_group_name_H-M   'P 1'
#
loop_
_entity.id
_entity.type
_entity.pdbx_description
1 polymer ?
#
loop_
_entity_poly.entity_id
_entity_poly.type
_entity_poly.pdbx_seq_one_letter_code
_entity_poly.pdbx_strand_id
1 'polypeptide(L)'
;LGTLLSVVMPNTRAYPLMGPGVGVALSQVTPNAARALSLQNAERLIHAQEYLERFGFIKPVEKGRPLHDSIARFQYSSGLTISGQLDDETFREMLRPRCTSVIIHKRRTKRFAQTSRWDKLSADNVLKLKWFISHYTKDMPRSEIRSIVRKSFALWSTQTMIQSMPSVNLQFEEAEREADADITILWAEGDHGDAYKFDGTGDHTNILAHTFYPTYQETGTLNGDIHLDDSEKWTSDGNGEGTAFSNVFVHEIGHALGLGHSKRQDAIMFPIYKKGVLEHGSFDLDDKCALNWNYIGPSNLCLFVWLMSEVLPRQIEHKASMDIGSNLMSSMLTRRQSVASKVNDLKKKLQTAVIPQCKEDNNVKERFESLLQKKLDFPYESARQYIEAVCNFLNGLHKYYQEEGTHKKEVDDELVTVRMAHDFIREHTLSTHRTSRRQRRRLPTSHGQRHSHTSVFDPRFFDRKFFNHFFTLLVH
;
A
#
# COMPACT_ATOMS: atom_id res chain seq x y z
N LEU A 1 -58.82 21.66 14.03
CA LEU A 1 -58.15 21.92 12.74
C LEU A 1 -56.73 21.36 12.84
N GLY A 2 -56.32 20.20 12.33
CA GLY A 2 -56.90 19.09 11.58
C GLY A 2 -55.90 17.93 11.71
N THR A 3 -56.42 16.71 11.67
CA THR A 3 -55.88 15.39 12.05
C THR A 3 -54.61 14.89 11.33
N LEU A 4 -53.80 14.18 12.12
CA LEU A 4 -53.05 12.94 11.82
C LEU A 4 -53.33 12.30 10.45
N LEU A 5 -52.26 11.99 9.70
CA LEU A 5 -52.30 11.13 8.53
C LEU A 5 -51.23 10.05 8.63
N SER A 6 -51.75 8.83 8.61
CA SER A 6 -51.08 7.55 8.68
C SER A 6 -50.96 6.96 7.27
N VAL A 7 -49.82 6.28 7.03
CA VAL A 7 -49.75 4.93 6.44
C VAL A 7 -49.69 4.80 4.89
N VAL A 8 -48.85 3.82 4.51
CA VAL A 8 -48.79 2.99 3.27
C VAL A 8 -47.80 3.41 2.18
N MET A 9 -46.60 2.81 2.22
CA MET A 9 -45.92 2.33 1.01
C MET A 9 -46.76 1.26 0.32
N PRO A 10 -46.66 1.12 -1.01
CA PRO A 10 -46.16 -0.18 -1.45
C PRO A 10 -45.24 -0.10 -2.68
N ASN A 11 -44.29 -1.04 -2.71
CA ASN A 11 -43.82 -1.77 -3.91
C ASN A 11 -43.13 -0.92 -5.02
N THR A 12 -42.13 -1.36 -5.77
CA THR A 12 -41.48 -2.65 -6.04
C THR A 12 -40.31 -2.35 -6.98
N ARG A 13 -39.29 -3.20 -6.95
CA ARG A 13 -38.25 -3.35 -8.00
C ARG A 13 -38.81 -3.28 -9.43
N ALA A 14 -38.07 -2.64 -10.33
CA ALA A 14 -37.62 -3.22 -11.60
C ALA A 14 -36.67 -2.27 -12.36
N TYR A 15 -35.49 -2.79 -12.73
CA TYR A 15 -34.70 -2.29 -13.86
C TYR A 15 -35.47 -2.54 -15.18
N PRO A 16 -35.13 -1.81 -16.27
CA PRO A 16 -34.54 -2.56 -17.37
C PRO A 16 -33.35 -1.89 -18.07
N LEU A 17 -32.58 -2.76 -18.70
CA LEU A 17 -31.38 -2.58 -19.52
C LEU A 17 -31.68 -2.03 -20.93
N MET A 18 -30.76 -1.16 -21.39
CA MET A 18 -30.23 -0.89 -22.75
C MET A 18 -31.12 -0.91 -24.02
N GLY A 19 -30.94 0.13 -24.86
CA GLY A 19 -31.11 0.11 -26.31
C GLY A 19 -30.87 1.47 -26.99
N PRO A 20 -30.14 1.59 -28.13
CA PRO A 20 -29.46 2.82 -28.55
C PRO A 20 -30.24 3.65 -29.59
N GLY A 21 -30.00 4.97 -29.61
CA GLY A 21 -30.15 5.80 -30.81
C GLY A 21 -30.88 7.13 -30.65
N VAL A 22 -30.21 8.18 -31.14
CA VAL A 22 -30.72 9.47 -31.65
C VAL A 22 -30.90 10.61 -30.64
N GLY A 23 -30.11 11.66 -30.86
CA GLY A 23 -30.63 13.03 -30.88
C GLY A 23 -30.37 13.87 -29.65
N VAL A 24 -29.52 14.87 -29.81
CA VAL A 24 -29.32 15.99 -28.88
C VAL A 24 -30.66 16.60 -28.48
N ALA A 25 -30.96 16.62 -27.17
CA ALA A 25 -31.92 17.52 -26.56
C ALA A 25 -31.40 17.94 -25.17
N LEU A 26 -30.47 18.91 -25.16
CA LEU A 26 -30.28 19.78 -24.01
C LEU A 26 -31.52 20.65 -23.88
N SER A 27 -32.57 20.15 -23.21
CA SER A 27 -33.74 20.96 -22.88
C SER A 27 -34.17 20.73 -21.43
N GLN A 28 -33.83 21.74 -20.62
CA GLN A 28 -34.46 22.12 -19.35
C GLN A 28 -34.33 21.13 -18.18
N VAL A 29 -33.18 21.19 -17.52
CA VAL A 29 -33.09 20.84 -16.10
C VAL A 29 -34.05 21.77 -15.34
N THR A 30 -35.10 21.23 -14.73
CA THR A 30 -36.05 22.02 -13.93
C THR A 30 -35.33 22.65 -12.73
N PRO A 31 -35.78 23.80 -12.19
CA PRO A 31 -35.15 24.45 -11.03
C PRO A 31 -35.01 23.51 -9.82
N ASN A 32 -35.94 22.58 -9.65
CA ASN A 32 -35.91 21.55 -8.61
C ASN A 32 -34.83 20.49 -8.87
N ALA A 33 -34.66 20.04 -10.12
CA ALA A 33 -33.60 19.11 -10.50
C ALA A 33 -32.21 19.77 -10.40
N ALA A 34 -32.08 21.05 -10.79
CA ALA A 34 -30.83 21.81 -10.66
C ALA A 34 -30.45 22.02 -9.18
N ARG A 35 -31.43 22.32 -8.32
CA ARG A 35 -31.23 22.47 -6.88
C ARG A 35 -30.87 21.13 -6.21
N ALA A 36 -31.52 20.04 -6.59
CA ALA A 36 -31.18 18.69 -6.10
C ALA A 36 -29.76 18.28 -6.53
N LEU A 37 -29.39 18.53 -7.79
CA LEU A 37 -28.03 18.27 -8.29
C LEU A 37 -26.98 19.14 -7.57
N SER A 38 -27.32 20.40 -7.27
CA SER A 38 -26.45 21.29 -6.51
C SER A 38 -26.23 20.83 -5.07
N LEU A 39 -27.26 20.31 -4.41
CA LEU A 39 -27.16 19.76 -3.06
C LEU A 39 -26.32 18.48 -3.04
N GLN A 40 -26.57 17.57 -3.99
CA GLN A 40 -25.78 16.36 -4.15
C GLN A 40 -24.29 16.66 -4.42
N ASN A 41 -23.99 17.66 -5.24
CA ASN A 41 -22.62 18.10 -5.47
C ASN A 41 -21.96 18.72 -4.23
N ALA A 42 -22.74 19.42 -3.39
CA ALA A 42 -22.24 19.97 -2.13
C ALA A 42 -21.91 18.85 -1.12
N GLU A 43 -22.78 17.85 -0.99
CA GLU A 43 -22.54 16.66 -0.15
C GLU A 43 -21.29 15.90 -0.60
N ARG A 44 -21.13 15.69 -1.91
CA ARG A 44 -19.92 15.06 -2.48
C ARG A 44 -18.66 15.82 -2.12
N LEU A 45 -18.69 17.15 -2.18
CA LEU A 45 -17.54 18.00 -1.86
C LEU A 45 -17.20 17.96 -0.36
N ILE A 46 -18.20 18.00 0.51
CA ILE A 46 -18.01 17.87 1.96
C ILE A 46 -17.38 16.52 2.28
N HIS A 47 -17.95 15.43 1.76
CA HIS A 47 -17.42 14.10 1.97
C HIS A 47 -15.98 13.97 1.44
N ALA A 48 -15.71 14.46 0.23
CA ALA A 48 -14.35 14.43 -0.34
C ALA A 48 -13.36 15.23 0.51
N GLN A 49 -13.77 16.38 1.04
CA GLN A 49 -12.90 17.17 1.94
C GLN A 49 -12.59 16.39 3.23
N GLU A 50 -13.60 15.86 3.91
CA GLU A 50 -13.43 15.08 5.14
C GLU A 50 -12.54 13.86 4.91
N TYR A 51 -12.76 13.14 3.80
CA TYR A 51 -11.95 12.01 3.37
C TYR A 51 -10.48 12.43 3.18
N LEU A 52 -10.25 13.48 2.39
CA LEU A 52 -8.89 13.94 2.08
C LEU A 52 -8.16 14.47 3.33
N GLU A 53 -8.87 15.09 4.27
CA GLU A 53 -8.30 15.50 5.56
C GLU A 53 -7.96 14.28 6.42
N ARG A 54 -8.91 13.34 6.58
CA ARG A 54 -8.76 12.17 7.45
C ARG A 54 -7.62 11.25 7.00
N PHE A 55 -7.46 11.05 5.69
CA PHE A 55 -6.43 10.18 5.13
C PHE A 55 -5.13 10.91 4.75
N GLY A 56 -4.98 12.19 5.13
CA GLY A 56 -3.73 12.93 5.03
C GLY A 56 -3.36 13.44 3.63
N PHE A 57 -4.34 13.52 2.72
CA PHE A 57 -4.17 14.13 1.39
C PHE A 57 -4.21 15.66 1.44
N ILE A 58 -4.81 16.24 2.49
CA ILE A 58 -4.75 17.68 2.81
C ILE A 58 -3.78 17.87 3.97
N LYS A 59 -2.71 18.63 3.74
CA LYS A 59 -1.77 18.98 4.82
C LYS A 59 -2.36 20.08 5.69
N PRO A 60 -1.93 20.22 6.96
CA PRO A 60 -2.39 21.30 7.84
C PRO A 60 -2.25 22.70 7.22
N VAL A 61 -1.17 22.93 6.46
CA VAL A 61 -0.88 24.20 5.76
C VAL A 61 -1.70 24.43 4.47
N GLU A 62 -2.42 23.40 4.02
CA GLU A 62 -3.25 23.41 2.82
C GLU A 62 -4.75 23.46 3.15
N LYS A 63 -5.14 23.45 4.44
CA LYS A 63 -6.53 23.59 4.85
C LYS A 63 -7.14 24.88 4.30
N GLY A 64 -8.31 24.77 3.66
CA GLY A 64 -9.01 25.89 3.02
C GLY A 64 -8.54 26.25 1.61
N ARG A 65 -7.57 25.52 1.03
CA ARG A 65 -7.22 25.67 -0.40
C ARG A 65 -8.16 24.86 -1.30
N PRO A 66 -8.25 25.18 -2.61
CA PRO A 66 -8.98 24.35 -3.56
C PRO A 66 -8.51 22.90 -3.52
N LEU A 67 -9.47 21.95 -3.58
CA LEU A 67 -9.20 20.52 -3.42
C LEU A 67 -8.44 19.89 -4.58
N HIS A 68 -8.25 20.59 -5.70
CA HIS A 68 -7.67 20.06 -6.93
C HIS A 68 -6.39 19.24 -6.71
N ASP A 69 -5.42 19.80 -5.99
CA ASP A 69 -4.13 19.13 -5.76
C ASP A 69 -4.26 17.93 -4.81
N SER A 70 -5.16 18.00 -3.83
CA SER A 70 -5.43 16.89 -2.91
C SER A 70 -6.19 15.76 -3.59
N ILE A 71 -7.13 16.08 -4.49
CA ILE A 71 -7.83 15.11 -5.33
C ILE A 71 -6.84 14.44 -6.28
N ALA A 72 -5.95 15.20 -6.93
CA ALA A 72 -4.92 14.64 -7.80
C ALA A 72 -4.01 13.66 -7.05
N ARG A 73 -3.61 13.97 -5.80
CA ARG A 73 -2.85 13.05 -4.94
C ARG A 73 -3.63 11.78 -4.61
N PHE A 74 -4.93 11.90 -4.32
CA PHE A 74 -5.79 10.75 -4.07
C PHE A 74 -5.93 9.87 -5.31
N GLN A 75 -6.30 10.44 -6.45
CA GLN A 75 -6.44 9.73 -7.73
C GLN A 75 -5.17 8.96 -8.06
N TYR A 76 -4.01 9.59 -7.89
CA TYR A 76 -2.72 8.93 -8.03
C TYR A 76 -2.58 7.72 -7.09
N SER A 77 -2.82 7.91 -5.79
CA SER A 77 -2.69 6.85 -4.79
C SER A 77 -3.65 5.68 -5.02
N SER A 78 -4.81 5.96 -5.58
CA SER A 78 -5.86 4.99 -5.90
C SER A 78 -5.72 4.40 -7.30
N GLY A 79 -4.83 4.94 -8.12
CA GLY A 79 -4.58 4.54 -9.50
C GLY A 79 -5.66 4.85 -10.50
N LEU A 80 -6.32 5.98 -10.28
CA LEU A 80 -7.25 6.61 -11.21
C LEU A 80 -6.52 7.55 -12.17
N THR A 81 -7.24 8.02 -13.18
CA THR A 81 -6.77 9.11 -14.04
C THR A 81 -6.59 10.38 -13.21
N ILE A 82 -5.43 11.02 -13.32
CA ILE A 82 -5.08 12.21 -12.53
C ILE A 82 -5.67 13.44 -13.22
N SER A 83 -6.93 13.75 -12.94
CA SER A 83 -7.64 14.92 -13.45
C SER A 83 -7.65 16.10 -12.46
N GLY A 84 -7.43 15.83 -11.17
CA GLY A 84 -7.65 16.79 -10.08
C GLY A 84 -9.13 17.14 -9.85
N GLN A 85 -10.05 16.47 -10.54
CA GLN A 85 -11.49 16.73 -10.46
C GLN A 85 -12.21 15.65 -9.66
N LEU A 86 -13.25 16.04 -8.90
CA LEU A 86 -14.11 15.09 -8.19
C LEU A 86 -15.15 14.48 -9.14
N ASP A 87 -14.67 13.74 -10.15
CA ASP A 87 -15.54 13.00 -11.07
C ASP A 87 -16.19 11.77 -10.41
N ASP A 88 -17.12 11.13 -11.11
CA ASP A 88 -17.90 10.00 -10.59
C ASP A 88 -17.05 8.74 -10.34
N GLU A 89 -15.93 8.60 -11.05
CA GLU A 89 -14.98 7.52 -10.82
C GLU A 89 -14.20 7.77 -9.51
N THR A 90 -13.66 8.98 -9.35
CA THR A 90 -12.96 9.43 -8.16
C THR A 90 -13.82 9.33 -6.92
N PHE A 91 -15.06 9.82 -6.99
CA PHE A 91 -15.98 9.75 -5.86
C PHE A 91 -16.37 8.32 -5.51
N ARG A 92 -16.65 7.46 -6.51
CA ARG A 92 -16.89 6.02 -6.24
C ARG A 92 -15.70 5.33 -5.59
N GLU A 93 -14.49 5.71 -5.96
CA GLU A 93 -13.28 5.14 -5.36
C GLU A 93 -13.10 5.63 -3.91
N MET A 94 -13.46 6.88 -3.60
CA MET A 94 -13.49 7.39 -2.22
C MET A 94 -14.52 6.64 -1.36
N LEU A 95 -15.63 6.21 -1.94
CA LEU A 95 -16.66 5.42 -1.27
C LEU A 95 -16.27 3.95 -1.06
N ARG A 96 -15.16 3.46 -1.65
CA ARG A 96 -14.77 2.06 -1.47
C ARG A 96 -14.27 1.82 -0.05
N PRO A 97 -14.59 0.66 0.53
CA PRO A 97 -14.07 0.31 1.85
C PRO A 97 -12.55 0.26 1.84
N ARG A 98 -11.95 0.89 2.85
CA ARG A 98 -10.49 1.02 2.96
C ARG A 98 -10.03 0.89 4.39
N CYS A 99 -8.76 0.52 4.54
CA CYS A 99 -8.10 0.57 5.84
C CYS A 99 -7.89 2.04 6.24
N THR A 100 -8.21 2.33 7.51
CA THR A 100 -7.84 3.60 8.12
C THR A 100 -6.33 3.67 8.30
N SER A 101 -5.74 4.85 8.11
CA SER A 101 -4.30 5.04 8.30
C SER A 101 -3.93 4.63 9.73
N VAL A 102 -3.12 3.58 9.79
CA VAL A 102 -2.75 2.84 10.99
C VAL A 102 -2.29 3.74 12.13
N ILE A 103 -2.67 3.32 13.33
CA ILE A 103 -2.48 4.07 14.55
C ILE A 103 -1.04 3.91 15.05
N ILE A 104 -0.24 4.97 14.91
CA ILE A 104 1.04 5.16 15.61
C ILE A 104 1.05 6.53 16.23
N HIS A 105 1.66 6.64 17.40
CA HIS A 105 2.28 7.90 17.81
C HIS A 105 3.22 8.46 16.71
N LYS A 106 2.69 9.44 15.96
CA LYS A 106 3.40 10.47 15.19
C LYS A 106 4.24 10.11 13.95
N ARG A 107 4.70 8.88 13.66
CA ARG A 107 5.64 8.70 12.52
C ARG A 107 5.72 7.30 11.88
N ARG A 108 4.71 6.81 11.17
CA ARG A 108 5.01 5.94 10.00
C ARG A 108 4.31 6.38 8.73
N THR A 109 5.14 6.70 7.77
CA THR A 109 4.82 6.76 6.33
C THR A 109 5.72 5.79 5.54
N LYS A 110 6.37 4.83 6.22
CA LYS A 110 7.53 4.08 5.69
C LYS A 110 7.32 2.56 5.80
N ARG A 111 6.87 1.96 4.71
CA ARG A 111 6.59 0.52 4.57
C ARG A 111 7.80 -0.40 4.79
N PHE A 112 9.00 0.05 4.43
CA PHE A 112 10.25 -0.70 4.54
C PHE A 112 11.14 -0.21 5.71
N ALA A 113 10.61 0.58 6.64
CA ALA A 113 11.38 1.04 7.80
C ALA A 113 11.29 0.03 8.95
N GLN A 114 12.43 -0.32 9.56
CA GLN A 114 12.55 -1.31 10.64
C GLN A 114 12.03 -0.84 12.02
N THR A 115 11.14 0.14 12.06
CA THR A 115 10.86 0.93 13.26
C THR A 115 9.82 0.35 14.21
N SER A 116 8.97 -0.56 13.75
CA SER A 116 8.00 -1.29 14.57
C SER A 116 7.86 -2.72 14.07
N ARG A 117 8.20 -3.64 14.96
CA ARG A 117 8.28 -5.08 14.76
C ARG A 117 8.18 -5.76 16.11
N TRP A 118 7.84 -7.03 16.12
CA TRP A 118 7.90 -7.82 17.35
C TRP A 118 9.34 -8.13 17.74
N ASP A 119 9.71 -7.82 18.98
CA ASP A 119 11.02 -8.18 19.57
C ASP A 119 11.01 -9.63 20.10
N LYS A 120 10.48 -10.56 19.29
CA LYS A 120 10.34 -11.99 19.58
C LYS A 120 10.95 -12.90 18.52
N LEU A 121 11.74 -12.32 17.60
CA LEU A 121 12.41 -13.06 16.54
C LEU A 121 13.55 -13.92 17.13
N SER A 122 13.51 -15.22 16.89
CA SER A 122 14.55 -16.15 17.31
C SER A 122 15.81 -16.03 16.45
N ALA A 123 16.92 -16.63 16.91
CA ALA A 123 18.17 -16.70 16.13
C ALA A 123 18.01 -17.44 14.79
N ASP A 124 17.04 -18.35 14.69
CA ASP A 124 16.72 -19.11 13.48
C ASP A 124 15.69 -18.40 12.58
N ASN A 125 15.50 -17.09 12.78
CA ASN A 125 14.53 -16.25 12.07
C ASN A 125 13.07 -16.69 12.25
N VAL A 126 12.74 -17.36 13.37
CA VAL A 126 11.37 -17.77 13.68
C VAL A 126 10.70 -16.72 14.56
N LEU A 127 9.56 -16.21 14.11
CA LEU A 127 8.71 -15.33 14.90
C LEU A 127 7.45 -16.09 15.29
N LYS A 128 7.29 -16.36 16.60
CA LYS A 128 6.11 -17.04 17.14
C LYS A 128 5.20 -16.01 17.81
N LEU A 129 3.94 -15.98 17.40
CA LEU A 129 2.93 -15.08 17.93
C LEU A 129 1.64 -15.84 18.28
N LYS A 130 1.02 -15.48 19.38
CA LYS A 130 -0.28 -16.01 19.78
C LYS A 130 -1.41 -15.05 19.46
N TRP A 131 -2.56 -15.55 19.02
CA TRP A 131 -3.75 -14.72 18.79
C TRP A 131 -4.94 -15.19 19.62
N PHE A 132 -5.82 -14.27 19.99
CA PHE A 132 -7.05 -14.56 20.73
C PHE A 132 -8.21 -13.72 20.18
N ILE A 133 -9.41 -14.30 20.09
CA ILE A 133 -10.61 -13.55 19.71
C ILE A 133 -11.38 -13.24 20.99
N SER A 134 -11.36 -11.97 21.41
CA SER A 134 -12.03 -11.54 22.65
C SER A 134 -13.54 -11.38 22.45
N HIS A 135 -13.96 -10.78 21.33
CA HIS A 135 -15.36 -10.55 20.99
C HIS A 135 -15.63 -11.04 19.57
N TYR A 136 -16.82 -11.58 19.33
CA TYR A 136 -17.23 -12.12 18.03
C TYR A 136 -18.43 -11.34 17.51
N THR A 137 -18.43 -11.04 16.21
CA THR A 137 -19.63 -10.61 15.50
C THR A 137 -20.72 -11.69 15.55
N LYS A 138 -21.98 -11.25 15.45
CA LYS A 138 -23.15 -12.15 15.32
C LYS A 138 -23.48 -12.50 13.87
N ASP A 139 -22.84 -11.86 12.90
CA ASP A 139 -23.10 -12.07 11.47
C ASP A 139 -22.68 -13.44 10.95
N MET A 140 -21.80 -14.13 11.69
CA MET A 140 -21.20 -15.39 11.27
C MET A 140 -20.98 -16.35 12.45
N PRO A 141 -21.11 -17.68 12.25
CA PRO A 141 -20.78 -18.66 13.27
C PRO A 141 -19.33 -18.53 13.77
N ARG A 142 -19.14 -18.63 15.10
CA ARG A 142 -17.80 -18.56 15.72
C ARG A 142 -16.80 -19.56 15.14
N SER A 143 -17.26 -20.76 14.75
CA SER A 143 -16.42 -21.79 14.12
C SER A 143 -15.90 -21.35 12.75
N GLU A 144 -16.72 -20.66 11.96
CA GLU A 144 -16.35 -20.11 10.65
C GLU A 144 -15.38 -18.94 10.81
N ILE A 145 -15.65 -18.01 11.74
CA ILE A 145 -14.74 -16.92 12.09
C ILE A 145 -13.36 -17.46 12.48
N ARG A 146 -13.30 -18.41 13.43
CA ARG A 146 -12.04 -19.05 13.85
C ARG A 146 -11.34 -19.77 12.70
N SER A 147 -12.08 -20.34 11.75
CA SER A 147 -11.51 -20.99 10.56
C SER A 147 -10.85 -19.96 9.64
N ILE A 148 -11.52 -18.83 9.39
CA ILE A 148 -10.98 -17.73 8.58
C ILE A 148 -9.74 -17.14 9.24
N VAL A 149 -9.77 -16.85 10.55
CA VAL A 149 -8.62 -16.33 11.29
C VAL A 149 -7.41 -17.25 11.15
N ARG A 150 -7.57 -18.57 11.34
CA ARG A 150 -6.50 -19.56 11.15
C ARG A 150 -5.96 -19.57 9.72
N LYS A 151 -6.84 -19.57 8.72
CA LYS A 151 -6.45 -19.54 7.30
C LYS A 151 -5.67 -18.26 6.99
N SER A 152 -6.12 -17.11 7.48
CA SER A 152 -5.49 -15.82 7.25
C SER A 152 -4.08 -15.73 7.84
N PHE A 153 -3.87 -16.21 9.06
CA PHE A 153 -2.52 -16.33 9.64
C PHE A 153 -1.66 -17.34 8.85
N ALA A 154 -2.23 -18.46 8.42
CA ALA A 154 -1.51 -19.44 7.61
C ALA A 154 -1.05 -18.87 6.24
N LEU A 155 -1.81 -17.95 5.63
CA LEU A 155 -1.38 -17.25 4.42
C LEU A 155 -0.09 -16.46 4.66
N TRP A 156 0.00 -15.71 5.77
CA TRP A 156 1.23 -15.02 6.15
C TRP A 156 2.39 -15.97 6.44
N SER A 157 2.14 -17.11 7.10
CA SER A 157 3.18 -18.13 7.33
C SER A 157 3.69 -18.80 6.05
N THR A 158 2.85 -18.98 5.04
CA THR A 158 3.20 -19.80 3.86
C THR A 158 3.62 -19.01 2.64
N GLN A 159 3.11 -17.78 2.47
CA GLN A 159 3.32 -17.00 1.25
C GLN A 159 4.44 -15.95 1.34
N THR A 160 5.09 -15.80 2.50
CA THR A 160 6.10 -14.74 2.74
C THR A 160 7.53 -15.15 2.38
N MET A 161 7.73 -16.43 2.04
CA MET A 161 9.04 -16.99 1.71
C MET A 161 9.54 -16.52 0.35
N ILE A 162 10.78 -16.03 0.30
CA ILE A 162 11.51 -15.71 -0.92
C ILE A 162 12.65 -16.73 -1.09
N GLN A 163 12.52 -17.68 -2.00
CA GLN A 163 13.46 -18.81 -2.15
C GLN A 163 14.93 -18.40 -2.33
N SER A 164 15.19 -17.21 -2.88
CA SER A 164 16.54 -16.71 -3.15
C SER A 164 17.21 -16.00 -1.97
N MET A 165 16.57 -15.88 -0.80
CA MET A 165 17.15 -15.21 0.37
C MET A 165 16.60 -15.73 1.70
N PRO A 166 17.31 -15.54 2.83
CA PRO A 166 16.76 -15.83 4.15
C PRO A 166 15.45 -15.07 4.34
N SER A 167 14.43 -15.78 4.84
CA SER A 167 13.11 -15.22 5.09
C SER A 167 12.69 -15.43 6.54
N VAL A 168 11.84 -14.54 7.07
CA VAL A 168 11.22 -14.73 8.38
C VAL A 168 10.23 -15.90 8.32
N ASN A 169 10.32 -16.80 9.30
CA ASN A 169 9.40 -17.91 9.46
C ASN A 169 8.35 -17.55 10.52
N LEU A 170 7.13 -17.24 10.06
CA LEU A 170 6.03 -16.86 10.95
C LEU A 170 5.29 -18.11 11.45
N GLN A 171 5.11 -18.21 12.76
CA GLN A 171 4.31 -19.25 13.40
C GLN A 171 3.23 -18.61 14.26
N PHE A 172 1.99 -18.99 14.02
CA PHE A 172 0.83 -18.47 14.74
C PHE A 172 0.11 -19.59 15.46
N GLU A 173 -0.27 -19.34 16.71
CA GLU A 173 -1.08 -20.26 17.50
C GLU A 173 -2.22 -19.51 18.20
N GLU A 174 -3.35 -20.19 18.41
CA GLU A 174 -4.45 -19.62 19.18
C GLU A 174 -4.12 -19.72 20.67
N ALA A 175 -4.26 -18.61 21.39
CA ALA A 175 -4.13 -18.60 22.84
C ALA A 175 -5.38 -19.18 23.52
N GLU A 176 -5.20 -19.82 24.67
CA GLU A 176 -6.33 -20.30 25.49
C GLU A 176 -7.02 -19.17 26.25
N ARG A 177 -6.26 -18.12 26.61
CA ARG A 177 -6.71 -16.95 27.36
C ARG A 177 -6.15 -15.69 26.71
N GLU A 178 -6.91 -14.61 26.78
CA GLU A 178 -6.53 -13.29 26.25
C GLU A 178 -5.19 -12.80 26.82
N ALA A 179 -4.95 -13.01 28.12
CA ALA A 179 -3.70 -12.60 28.77
C ALA A 179 -2.44 -13.30 28.23
N ASP A 180 -2.59 -14.40 27.49
CA ASP A 180 -1.48 -15.13 26.87
C ASP A 180 -1.30 -14.74 25.39
N ALA A 181 -2.16 -13.87 24.84
CA ALA A 181 -2.15 -13.49 23.44
C ALA A 181 -1.17 -12.33 23.15
N ASP A 182 -0.59 -12.36 21.96
CA ASP A 182 0.16 -11.24 21.39
C ASP A 182 -0.72 -10.33 20.54
N ILE A 183 -1.72 -10.91 19.88
CA ILE A 183 -2.66 -10.21 19.01
C ILE A 183 -4.07 -10.54 19.49
N THR A 184 -4.77 -9.55 20.02
CA THR A 184 -6.19 -9.65 20.35
C THR A 184 -7.03 -9.19 19.16
N ILE A 185 -8.08 -9.94 18.85
CA ILE A 185 -9.02 -9.67 17.77
C ILE A 185 -10.38 -9.42 18.38
N LEU A 186 -11.00 -8.29 18.04
CA LEU A 186 -12.33 -7.96 18.54
C LEU A 186 -13.19 -7.30 17.48
N TRP A 187 -14.49 -7.53 17.59
CA TRP A 187 -15.54 -6.80 16.88
C TRP A 187 -16.19 -5.85 17.87
N ALA A 188 -16.31 -4.58 17.50
CA ALA A 188 -16.97 -3.56 18.31
C ALA A 188 -17.58 -2.46 17.47
N GLU A 189 -18.49 -1.68 18.05
CA GLU A 189 -19.16 -0.55 17.40
C GLU A 189 -18.74 0.76 18.07
N GLY A 190 -18.62 1.84 17.30
CA GLY A 190 -18.41 3.20 17.81
C GLY A 190 -17.23 3.33 18.80
N ASP A 191 -17.51 3.84 20.00
CA ASP A 191 -16.52 3.96 21.10
C ASP A 191 -16.34 2.63 21.83
N HIS A 192 -15.13 2.07 21.78
CA HIS A 192 -14.85 0.71 22.22
C HIS A 192 -13.58 0.58 23.07
N GLY A 193 -13.23 1.64 23.80
CA GLY A 193 -12.17 1.58 24.82
C GLY A 193 -10.78 1.99 24.35
N ASP A 194 -10.62 2.38 23.10
CA ASP A 194 -9.43 3.06 22.58
C ASP A 194 -9.76 4.48 22.08
N ALA A 195 -8.76 5.20 21.55
CA ALA A 195 -8.91 6.58 21.10
C ALA A 195 -9.53 6.71 19.68
N TYR A 196 -9.90 5.61 19.03
CA TYR A 196 -10.19 5.52 17.60
C TYR A 196 -11.56 4.91 17.35
N LYS A 197 -12.59 5.74 17.48
CA LYS A 197 -13.98 5.32 17.32
C LYS A 197 -14.29 4.90 15.87
N PHE A 198 -15.07 3.83 15.71
CA PHE A 198 -15.64 3.44 14.43
C PHE A 198 -16.73 4.41 13.98
N ASP A 199 -16.97 4.49 12.66
CA ASP A 199 -17.90 5.42 12.04
C ASP A 199 -19.31 4.86 11.80
N GLY A 200 -19.56 3.59 12.12
CA GLY A 200 -20.85 2.95 11.88
C GLY A 200 -20.94 2.44 10.44
N THR A 201 -22.15 2.22 9.93
CA THR A 201 -22.36 1.63 8.60
C THR A 201 -21.96 2.59 7.47
N GLY A 202 -20.78 2.39 6.87
CA GLY A 202 -20.41 2.63 5.46
C GLY A 202 -20.79 3.92 4.70
N ASP A 203 -21.36 4.96 5.30
CA ASP A 203 -21.90 6.12 4.57
C ASP A 203 -21.03 7.38 4.58
N HIS A 204 -20.04 7.48 5.48
CA HIS A 204 -19.21 8.69 5.62
C HIS A 204 -17.70 8.47 5.48
N THR A 205 -17.08 7.44 6.08
CA THR A 205 -15.63 7.20 5.91
C THR A 205 -15.24 5.75 5.64
N ASN A 206 -16.17 4.81 5.80
CA ASN A 206 -16.10 3.40 5.39
C ASN A 206 -14.87 2.70 5.97
N ILE A 207 -14.68 2.84 7.29
CA ILE A 207 -13.57 2.24 8.04
C ILE A 207 -14.02 0.89 8.56
N LEU A 208 -13.52 -0.17 7.93
CA LEU A 208 -13.91 -1.53 8.30
C LEU A 208 -13.14 -2.09 9.51
N ALA A 209 -11.93 -1.57 9.72
CA ALA A 209 -11.03 -2.06 10.75
C ALA A 209 -9.93 -1.05 11.05
N HIS A 210 -9.30 -1.19 12.21
CA HIS A 210 -7.97 -0.65 12.48
C HIS A 210 -7.10 -1.66 13.21
N THR A 211 -5.79 -1.46 13.07
CA THR A 211 -4.79 -2.30 13.73
C THR A 211 -3.76 -1.44 14.42
N PHE A 212 -3.31 -1.87 15.59
CA PHE A 212 -2.19 -1.29 16.29
C PHE A 212 -0.91 -2.01 15.92
N TYR A 213 0.18 -1.28 15.75
CA TYR A 213 1.46 -1.89 15.42
C TYR A 213 2.10 -2.64 16.61
N PRO A 214 3.05 -3.56 16.36
CA PRO A 214 3.76 -4.34 17.39
C PRO A 214 4.38 -3.54 18.55
N THR A 215 4.73 -2.27 18.30
CA THR A 215 5.35 -1.37 19.28
C THR A 215 4.59 -0.05 19.34
N TYR A 216 3.27 -0.11 19.26
CA TYR A 216 2.39 1.06 19.33
C TYR A 216 2.58 1.82 20.65
N GLN A 217 2.66 1.10 21.76
CA GLN A 217 2.93 1.61 23.10
C GLN A 217 4.19 0.94 23.66
N GLU A 218 5.07 1.73 24.29
CA GLU A 218 6.24 1.19 25.02
C GLU A 218 5.82 0.23 26.14
N THR A 219 4.68 0.55 26.77
CA THR A 219 4.00 -0.29 27.76
C THR A 219 2.51 -0.24 27.45
N GLY A 220 1.93 -1.35 26.99
CA GLY A 220 0.52 -1.39 26.63
C GLY A 220 0.10 -2.76 26.10
N THR A 221 -1.20 -3.04 26.20
CA THR A 221 -1.78 -4.31 25.76
C THR A 221 -2.28 -4.26 24.33
N LEU A 222 -2.49 -3.07 23.76
CA LEU A 222 -3.03 -2.90 22.40
C LEU A 222 -1.99 -3.20 21.30
N ASN A 223 -0.75 -3.52 21.63
CA ASN A 223 0.28 -3.76 20.61
C ASN A 223 -0.11 -4.95 19.73
N GLY A 224 -0.25 -4.75 18.42
CA GLY A 224 -0.64 -5.80 17.48
C GLY A 224 -2.14 -6.06 17.37
N ASP A 225 -2.96 -5.49 18.25
CA ASP A 225 -4.40 -5.77 18.31
C ASP A 225 -5.13 -5.30 17.04
N ILE A 226 -6.12 -6.09 16.63
CA ILE A 226 -6.92 -5.88 15.42
C ILE A 226 -8.38 -5.68 15.84
N HIS A 227 -8.93 -4.51 15.56
CA HIS A 227 -10.33 -4.19 15.83
C HIS A 227 -11.09 -4.09 14.51
N LEU A 228 -12.28 -4.70 14.48
CA LEU A 228 -13.17 -4.76 13.32
C LEU A 228 -14.49 -4.06 13.68
N ASP A 229 -15.02 -3.23 12.77
CA ASP A 229 -16.28 -2.53 13.01
C ASP A 229 -17.46 -3.52 12.94
N ASP A 230 -18.12 -3.77 14.06
CA ASP A 230 -19.29 -4.68 14.13
C ASP A 230 -20.58 -4.03 13.60
N SER A 231 -20.53 -2.74 13.26
CA SER A 231 -21.63 -2.07 12.54
C SER A 231 -21.72 -2.55 11.09
N GLU A 232 -20.60 -3.03 10.54
CA GLU A 232 -20.51 -3.56 9.18
C GLU A 232 -21.04 -4.98 9.10
N LYS A 233 -21.71 -5.31 7.99
CA LYS A 233 -22.23 -6.66 7.77
C LYS A 233 -21.12 -7.59 7.27
N TRP A 234 -20.61 -8.47 8.12
CA TRP A 234 -19.50 -9.37 7.79
C TRP A 234 -19.94 -10.64 7.06
N THR A 235 -19.14 -11.04 6.06
CA THR A 235 -19.31 -12.28 5.28
C THR A 235 -17.96 -12.99 5.15
N SER A 236 -17.95 -14.28 4.86
CA SER A 236 -16.71 -15.08 4.87
C SER A 236 -15.75 -14.75 3.73
N ASP A 237 -16.25 -14.64 2.51
CA ASP A 237 -15.42 -14.51 1.30
C ASP A 237 -15.96 -13.52 0.25
N GLY A 238 -16.97 -12.72 0.60
CA GLY A 238 -17.54 -11.70 -0.29
C GLY A 238 -18.48 -12.24 -1.37
N ASN A 239 -18.93 -13.48 -1.29
CA ASN A 239 -19.92 -14.06 -2.21
C ASN A 239 -21.37 -13.63 -1.94
N GLY A 240 -21.61 -12.71 -0.99
CA GLY A 240 -22.93 -12.17 -0.64
C GLY A 240 -22.95 -10.65 -0.49
N GLU A 241 -24.11 -10.09 -0.15
CA GLU A 241 -24.24 -8.67 0.23
C GLU A 241 -23.60 -8.44 1.61
N GLY A 242 -22.39 -7.89 1.62
CA GLY A 242 -21.64 -7.51 2.83
C GLY A 242 -20.13 -7.37 2.60
N THR A 243 -19.39 -7.19 3.68
CA THR A 243 -17.93 -7.01 3.72
C THR A 243 -17.22 -8.36 3.85
N ALA A 244 -16.21 -8.61 3.02
CA ALA A 244 -15.45 -9.86 3.06
C ALA A 244 -14.43 -9.84 4.22
N PHE A 245 -14.75 -10.54 5.31
CA PHE A 245 -13.91 -10.61 6.52
C PHE A 245 -12.49 -11.08 6.21
N SER A 246 -12.35 -12.14 5.42
CA SER A 246 -11.03 -12.68 5.04
C SER A 246 -10.13 -11.62 4.40
N ASN A 247 -10.67 -10.76 3.54
CA ASN A 247 -9.90 -9.77 2.80
C ASN A 247 -9.40 -8.62 3.68
N VAL A 248 -10.26 -8.14 4.57
CA VAL A 248 -9.90 -7.13 5.55
C VAL A 248 -8.88 -7.71 6.52
N PHE A 249 -9.18 -8.88 7.09
CA PHE A 249 -8.37 -9.45 8.15
C PHE A 249 -6.95 -9.80 7.72
N VAL A 250 -6.74 -10.31 6.51
CA VAL A 250 -5.37 -10.57 6.01
C VAL A 250 -4.56 -9.29 5.86
N HIS A 251 -5.19 -8.18 5.46
CA HIS A 251 -4.54 -6.87 5.42
C HIS A 251 -4.15 -6.39 6.82
N GLU A 252 -5.08 -6.47 7.77
CA GLU A 252 -4.86 -6.06 9.16
C GLU A 252 -3.73 -6.85 9.83
N ILE A 253 -3.60 -8.16 9.56
CA ILE A 253 -2.44 -8.95 10.04
C ILE A 253 -1.11 -8.35 9.56
N GLY A 254 -1.04 -7.79 8.35
CA GLY A 254 0.19 -7.14 7.88
C GLY A 254 0.55 -5.92 8.73
N HIS A 255 -0.43 -5.14 9.19
CA HIS A 255 -0.21 -4.07 10.15
C HIS A 255 0.23 -4.60 11.52
N ALA A 256 -0.43 -5.66 12.02
CA ALA A 256 -0.04 -6.35 13.24
C ALA A 256 1.37 -6.98 13.15
N LEU A 257 1.91 -7.18 11.94
CA LEU A 257 3.28 -7.61 11.69
C LEU A 257 4.26 -6.46 11.48
N GLY A 258 3.82 -5.20 11.46
CA GLY A 258 4.72 -4.06 11.27
C GLY A 258 4.73 -3.45 9.87
N LEU A 259 3.85 -3.83 8.96
CA LEU A 259 3.86 -3.33 7.58
C LEU A 259 3.01 -2.08 7.41
N GLY A 260 3.48 -1.11 6.63
CA GLY A 260 2.67 0.02 6.17
C GLY A 260 1.98 -0.27 4.83
N HIS A 261 1.07 0.60 4.40
CA HIS A 261 0.40 0.47 3.11
C HIS A 261 1.36 0.41 1.91
N SER A 262 1.03 -0.44 0.92
CA SER A 262 1.68 -0.47 -0.40
C SER A 262 1.05 0.53 -1.34
N LYS A 263 1.83 1.02 -2.31
CA LYS A 263 1.32 1.72 -3.50
C LYS A 263 0.93 0.79 -4.63
N ARG A 264 1.28 -0.50 -4.54
CA ARG A 264 0.92 -1.50 -5.53
C ARG A 264 -0.50 -1.97 -5.25
N GLN A 265 -1.42 -1.73 -6.17
CA GLN A 265 -2.80 -2.21 -6.08
C GLN A 265 -2.89 -3.74 -5.95
N ASP A 266 -1.90 -4.44 -6.50
CA ASP A 266 -1.80 -5.89 -6.46
C ASP A 266 -1.26 -6.42 -5.12
N ALA A 267 -0.73 -5.55 -4.24
CA ALA A 267 -0.30 -5.94 -2.90
C ALA A 267 -1.50 -6.13 -1.96
N ILE A 268 -1.39 -7.05 -1.00
CA ILE A 268 -2.45 -7.22 0.01
C ILE A 268 -2.56 -5.98 0.91
N MET A 269 -1.42 -5.32 1.14
CA MET A 269 -1.32 -4.09 1.92
C MET A 269 -1.71 -2.83 1.14
N PHE A 270 -2.36 -2.94 -0.03
CA PHE A 270 -2.94 -1.77 -0.68
C PHE A 270 -4.09 -1.21 0.19
N PRO A 271 -4.18 0.12 0.43
CA PRO A 271 -5.14 0.68 1.40
C PRO A 271 -6.61 0.37 1.11
N ILE A 272 -6.99 0.19 -0.15
CA ILE A 272 -8.37 -0.11 -0.53
C ILE A 272 -8.51 -1.63 -0.57
N TYR A 273 -9.44 -2.16 0.22
CA TYR A 273 -9.59 -3.61 0.34
C TYR A 273 -9.96 -4.24 -1.00
N LYS A 274 -9.34 -5.40 -1.27
CA LYS A 274 -9.59 -6.17 -2.48
C LYS A 274 -10.97 -6.81 -2.42
N LYS A 275 -11.64 -6.92 -3.57
CA LYS A 275 -12.86 -7.72 -3.75
C LYS A 275 -12.48 -9.10 -4.27
N GLY A 276 -12.86 -10.17 -3.58
CA GLY A 276 -12.73 -11.56 -4.03
C GLY A 276 -11.86 -12.46 -3.14
N VAL A 277 -12.06 -13.77 -3.29
CA VAL A 277 -11.50 -14.83 -2.43
C VAL A 277 -9.96 -14.85 -2.47
N LEU A 278 -9.31 -14.69 -1.31
CA LEU A 278 -7.84 -14.74 -1.15
C LEU A 278 -7.22 -16.13 -1.36
N GLU A 279 -8.02 -17.19 -1.52
CA GLU A 279 -7.55 -18.59 -1.58
C GLU A 279 -6.66 -18.90 -2.80
N HIS A 280 -6.54 -18.00 -3.78
CA HIS A 280 -5.74 -18.22 -5.00
C HIS A 280 -4.73 -17.12 -5.36
N GLY A 281 -4.60 -16.07 -4.54
CA GLY A 281 -3.61 -15.00 -4.78
C GLY A 281 -2.29 -15.29 -4.07
N SER A 282 -1.15 -15.10 -4.75
CA SER A 282 0.14 -14.97 -4.06
C SER A 282 0.27 -13.55 -3.51
N PHE A 283 0.85 -13.40 -2.33
CA PHE A 283 1.29 -12.09 -1.85
C PHE A 283 2.21 -11.44 -2.87
N ASP A 284 2.11 -10.13 -2.98
CA ASP A 284 2.98 -9.39 -3.88
C ASP A 284 4.42 -9.43 -3.36
N LEU A 285 5.40 -9.43 -4.26
CA LEU A 285 6.81 -9.41 -3.87
C LEU A 285 7.13 -8.22 -2.95
N ASP A 286 6.43 -7.09 -3.12
CA ASP A 286 6.54 -5.92 -2.26
C ASP A 286 6.07 -6.19 -0.82
N ASP A 287 5.02 -6.99 -0.61
CA ASP A 287 4.59 -7.43 0.73
C ASP A 287 5.64 -8.33 1.38
N LYS A 288 6.14 -9.32 0.63
CA LYS A 288 7.17 -10.28 1.10
C LYS A 288 8.46 -9.54 1.44
N CYS A 289 8.88 -8.60 0.59
CA CYS A 289 10.09 -7.84 0.78
C CYS A 289 9.97 -6.83 1.93
N ALA A 290 8.83 -6.17 2.11
CA ALA A 290 8.62 -5.29 3.27
C ALA A 290 8.74 -6.06 4.59
N LEU A 291 8.13 -7.25 4.67
CA LEU A 291 8.21 -8.11 5.85
C LEU A 291 9.65 -8.58 6.13
N ASN A 292 10.33 -9.14 5.12
CA ASN A 292 11.69 -9.61 5.29
C ASN A 292 12.65 -8.47 5.61
N TRP A 293 12.45 -7.29 5.04
CA TRP A 293 13.24 -6.11 5.38
C TRP A 293 13.06 -5.70 6.86
N ASN A 294 11.84 -5.82 7.39
CA ASN A 294 11.52 -5.46 8.77
C ASN A 294 12.16 -6.42 9.79
N TYR A 295 12.11 -7.73 9.51
CA TYR A 295 12.56 -8.77 10.46
C TYR A 295 13.98 -9.29 10.22
N ILE A 296 14.34 -9.59 8.96
CA ILE A 296 15.64 -10.17 8.60
C ILE A 296 16.67 -9.08 8.34
N GLY A 297 16.26 -8.04 7.64
CA GLY A 297 17.11 -6.90 7.33
C GLY A 297 17.25 -6.62 5.84
N PRO A 298 18.10 -5.64 5.49
CA PRO A 298 18.23 -5.21 4.11
C PRO A 298 18.78 -6.29 3.19
N SER A 299 18.21 -6.38 1.99
CA SER A 299 18.70 -7.25 0.91
C SER A 299 18.71 -6.49 -0.41
N ASN A 300 19.61 -6.86 -1.32
CA ASN A 300 19.68 -6.22 -2.63
C ASN A 300 18.36 -6.38 -3.41
N LEU A 301 17.78 -7.59 -3.40
CA LEU A 301 16.49 -7.85 -4.06
C LEU A 301 15.40 -6.91 -3.55
N CYS A 302 15.22 -6.82 -2.22
CA CYS A 302 14.17 -6.00 -1.65
C CYS A 302 14.45 -4.49 -1.76
N LEU A 303 15.73 -4.10 -1.85
CA LEU A 303 16.10 -2.73 -2.18
C LEU A 303 15.68 -2.38 -3.61
N PHE A 304 15.85 -3.28 -4.57
CA PHE A 304 15.40 -3.07 -5.94
C PHE A 304 13.87 -3.08 -6.04
N VAL A 305 13.18 -3.96 -5.32
CA VAL A 305 11.71 -3.96 -5.24
C VAL A 305 11.20 -2.63 -4.70
N TRP A 306 11.78 -2.12 -3.61
CA TRP A 306 11.48 -0.80 -3.07
C TRP A 306 11.74 0.32 -4.09
N LEU A 307 12.85 0.28 -4.82
CA LEU A 307 13.16 1.27 -5.85
C LEU A 307 12.07 1.29 -6.94
N MET A 308 11.60 0.12 -7.36
CA MET A 308 10.54 -0.03 -8.35
C MET A 308 9.14 0.34 -7.84
N SER A 309 8.83 0.11 -6.56
CA SER A 309 7.49 0.36 -5.99
C SER A 309 7.33 1.77 -5.40
N GLU A 310 8.41 2.39 -4.91
CA GLU A 310 8.35 3.65 -4.16
C GLU A 310 8.99 4.85 -4.89
N VAL A 311 10.01 4.63 -5.73
CA VAL A 311 10.82 5.71 -6.30
C VAL A 311 10.56 5.93 -7.78
N LEU A 312 10.71 4.90 -8.62
CA LEU A 312 10.60 5.06 -10.07
C LEU A 312 9.22 5.53 -10.57
N PRO A 313 8.07 5.06 -10.04
CA PRO A 313 6.77 5.57 -10.48
C PRO A 313 6.67 7.09 -10.38
N ARG A 314 7.23 7.66 -9.30
CA ARG A 314 7.22 9.10 -9.03
C ARG A 314 8.03 9.95 -10.00
N GLN A 315 9.02 9.37 -10.68
CA GLN A 315 9.83 10.08 -11.67
C GLN A 315 9.12 10.20 -13.03
N ILE A 316 8.15 9.33 -13.30
CA ILE A 316 7.29 9.38 -14.49
C ILE A 316 6.29 10.55 -14.36
N GLU A 317 5.80 10.81 -13.15
CA GLU A 317 4.77 11.81 -12.83
C GLU A 317 5.20 13.25 -13.12
N HIS A 318 6.44 13.63 -12.79
CA HIS A 318 6.88 15.03 -12.91
C HIS A 318 6.96 15.57 -14.34
N LYS A 319 6.86 14.71 -15.36
CA LYS A 319 6.86 15.10 -16.78
C LYS A 319 5.55 14.82 -17.51
N ALA A 320 4.65 14.02 -16.92
CA ALA A 320 3.35 13.68 -17.48
C ALA A 320 2.22 14.62 -17.00
N SER A 321 2.51 15.92 -16.84
CA SER A 321 1.48 16.93 -16.55
C SER A 321 0.49 17.15 -17.71
N MET A 322 0.55 16.34 -18.75
CA MET A 322 -0.46 16.22 -19.78
C MET A 322 -0.58 14.75 -20.16
N ASP A 323 -1.68 14.14 -19.71
CA ASP A 323 -2.40 13.09 -20.43
C ASP A 323 -1.68 11.75 -20.63
N ILE A 324 -1.41 11.00 -19.54
CA ILE A 324 -1.32 9.53 -19.63
C ILE A 324 -1.92 8.90 -18.37
N GLY A 325 -3.18 8.46 -18.47
CA GLY A 325 -3.77 7.52 -17.54
C GLY A 325 -3.08 6.16 -17.66
N SER A 326 -2.21 5.83 -16.70
CA SER A 326 -2.01 4.45 -16.22
C SER A 326 -0.85 4.41 -15.23
N ASN A 327 -1.16 4.01 -14.00
CA ASN A 327 -0.14 3.61 -13.04
C ASN A 327 0.78 2.56 -13.66
N LEU A 328 2.10 2.74 -13.47
CA LEU A 328 3.17 1.85 -13.95
C LEU A 328 2.85 0.36 -13.67
N MET A 329 2.09 0.06 -12.61
CA MET A 329 1.87 -1.30 -12.13
C MET A 329 0.42 -1.58 -11.66
N SER A 330 -0.56 -0.81 -12.12
CA SER A 330 -1.98 -1.20 -12.01
C SER A 330 -2.31 -2.15 -13.16
N SER A 331 -2.43 -3.45 -12.88
CA SER A 331 -3.15 -4.37 -13.78
C SER A 331 -3.64 -5.62 -13.05
N MET A 332 -4.51 -5.48 -12.05
CA MET A 332 -5.40 -6.58 -11.64
C MET A 332 -6.85 -6.14 -11.45
N LEU A 333 -7.46 -5.72 -12.56
CA LEU A 333 -8.90 -5.94 -12.77
C LEU A 333 -9.20 -7.00 -13.84
N THR A 334 -8.20 -7.64 -14.45
CA THR A 334 -8.45 -8.77 -15.37
C THR A 334 -7.65 -10.01 -14.97
N ARG A 335 -8.37 -10.98 -14.41
CA ARG A 335 -7.92 -12.34 -14.02
C ARG A 335 -7.42 -13.20 -15.21
N ARG A 336 -7.13 -12.60 -16.38
CA ARG A 336 -6.87 -13.27 -17.67
C ARG A 336 -5.49 -13.02 -18.29
N GLN A 337 -4.68 -12.12 -17.76
CA GLN A 337 -3.37 -11.82 -18.35
C GLN A 337 -2.29 -12.80 -17.86
N SER A 338 -1.55 -13.40 -18.80
CA SER A 338 -0.39 -14.23 -18.50
C SER A 338 0.76 -13.41 -17.90
N VAL A 339 1.65 -14.05 -17.14
CA VAL A 339 2.87 -13.41 -16.59
C VAL A 339 3.66 -12.70 -17.70
N ALA A 340 3.77 -13.32 -18.87
CA ALA A 340 4.42 -12.72 -20.04
C ALA A 340 3.74 -11.42 -20.49
N SER A 341 2.40 -11.37 -20.51
CA SER A 341 1.64 -10.15 -20.84
C SER A 341 1.92 -9.04 -19.84
N LYS A 342 1.88 -9.35 -18.53
CA LYS A 342 2.13 -8.37 -17.47
C LYS A 342 3.58 -7.86 -17.48
N VAL A 343 4.55 -8.73 -17.74
CA VAL A 343 5.96 -8.34 -17.93
C VAL A 343 6.11 -7.42 -19.15
N ASN A 344 5.42 -7.70 -20.25
CA ASN A 344 5.45 -6.84 -21.44
C ASN A 344 4.80 -5.48 -21.18
N ASP A 345 3.69 -5.42 -20.45
CA ASP A 345 3.04 -4.17 -20.07
C ASP A 345 3.94 -3.34 -19.14
N LEU A 346 4.59 -3.98 -18.16
CA LEU A 346 5.59 -3.33 -17.32
C LEU A 346 6.75 -2.77 -18.15
N LYS A 347 7.30 -3.56 -19.08
CA LYS A 347 8.37 -3.11 -19.98
C LYS A 347 7.93 -1.90 -20.81
N LYS A 348 6.72 -1.90 -21.38
CA LYS A 348 6.18 -0.77 -22.14
C LYS A 348 6.04 0.50 -21.28
N LYS A 349 5.51 0.37 -20.08
CA LYS A 349 5.34 1.50 -19.17
C LYS A 349 6.70 2.06 -18.70
N LEU A 350 7.67 1.18 -18.44
CA LEU A 350 9.05 1.59 -18.14
C LEU A 350 9.77 2.19 -19.35
N GLN A 351 9.48 1.72 -20.57
CA GLN A 351 9.97 2.36 -21.80
C GLN A 351 9.45 3.79 -21.90
N THR A 352 8.26 4.12 -21.39
CA THR A 352 7.74 5.50 -21.34
C THR A 352 8.25 6.32 -20.15
N ALA A 353 8.88 5.69 -19.15
CA ALA A 353 9.43 6.34 -17.97
C ALA A 353 10.69 7.21 -18.27
N VAL A 354 10.98 8.15 -17.37
CA VAL A 354 12.28 8.83 -17.27
C VAL A 354 13.05 8.14 -16.15
N ILE A 355 14.13 7.46 -16.51
CA ILE A 355 14.97 6.71 -15.55
C ILE A 355 16.22 7.56 -15.27
N PRO A 356 16.52 7.89 -14.01
CA PRO A 356 17.69 8.68 -13.66
C PRO A 356 18.94 7.85 -13.95
N GLN A 357 19.88 8.43 -14.68
CA GLN A 357 21.20 7.84 -14.84
C GLN A 357 22.04 8.23 -13.63
N CYS A 358 22.70 7.27 -12.99
CA CYS A 358 23.62 7.59 -11.91
C CYS A 358 24.99 7.92 -12.50
N LYS A 359 25.38 9.19 -12.47
CA LYS A 359 26.67 9.70 -12.91
C LYS A 359 27.42 10.33 -11.73
N GLU A 360 28.73 10.52 -11.85
CA GLU A 360 29.54 11.17 -10.80
C GLU A 360 29.31 12.67 -10.71
N ASP A 361 28.88 13.29 -11.81
CA ASP A 361 28.66 14.74 -11.95
C ASP A 361 27.24 15.17 -11.61
N ASN A 362 26.35 14.22 -11.25
CA ASN A 362 24.97 14.52 -10.92
C ASN A 362 24.63 14.20 -9.46
N ASN A 363 23.65 14.93 -8.92
CA ASN A 363 23.22 14.82 -7.53
C ASN A 363 22.39 13.56 -7.23
N VAL A 364 22.34 12.57 -8.13
CA VAL A 364 21.56 11.34 -7.97
C VAL A 364 22.08 10.53 -6.78
N LYS A 365 23.41 10.41 -6.63
CA LYS A 365 24.05 9.69 -5.53
C LYS A 365 23.63 10.22 -4.16
N GLU A 366 23.83 11.52 -3.93
CA GLU A 366 23.53 12.19 -2.66
C GLU A 366 22.05 12.06 -2.26
N ARG A 367 21.15 12.11 -3.24
CA ARG A 367 19.71 12.02 -2.98
C ARG A 367 19.27 10.62 -2.64
N PHE A 368 19.74 9.62 -3.37
CA PHE A 368 19.45 8.23 -3.02
C PHE A 368 20.06 7.88 -1.67
N GLU A 369 21.26 8.37 -1.37
CA GLU A 369 21.84 8.23 -0.04
C GLU A 369 20.93 8.87 1.03
N SER A 370 20.39 10.07 0.76
CA SER A 370 19.40 10.71 1.64
C SER A 370 18.11 9.89 1.78
N LEU A 371 17.63 9.27 0.70
CA LEU A 371 16.45 8.40 0.74
C LEU A 371 16.72 7.13 1.52
N LEU A 372 17.86 6.46 1.35
CA LEU A 372 18.24 5.29 2.13
C LEU A 372 18.27 5.62 3.63
N GLN A 373 18.87 6.75 4.00
CA GLN A 373 18.93 7.21 5.39
C GLN A 373 17.55 7.61 5.92
N LYS A 374 16.78 8.41 5.16
CA LYS A 374 15.51 8.99 5.63
C LYS A 374 14.34 8.05 5.50
N LYS A 375 14.35 7.07 4.60
CA LYS A 375 13.22 6.16 4.33
C LYS A 375 13.44 4.73 4.79
N LEU A 376 14.68 4.26 4.75
CA LEU A 376 15.04 2.89 5.14
C LEU A 376 15.85 2.86 6.44
N ASP A 377 16.09 4.03 7.05
CA ASP A 377 16.82 4.22 8.31
C ASP A 377 18.25 3.65 8.26
N PHE A 378 18.88 3.71 7.09
CA PHE A 378 20.26 3.25 6.92
C PHE A 378 21.23 4.17 7.66
N PRO A 379 22.24 3.61 8.35
CA PRO A 379 23.41 4.38 8.76
C PRO A 379 24.10 5.00 7.54
N TYR A 380 24.66 6.20 7.71
CA TYR A 380 25.38 6.93 6.66
C TYR A 380 26.37 6.05 5.88
N GLU A 381 27.24 5.31 6.57
CA GLU A 381 28.22 4.42 5.95
C GLU A 381 27.60 3.30 5.11
N SER A 382 26.47 2.74 5.58
CA SER A 382 25.74 1.70 4.85
C SER A 382 25.03 2.28 3.64
N ALA A 383 24.40 3.46 3.78
CA ALA A 383 23.79 4.16 2.65
C ALA A 383 24.81 4.44 1.54
N ARG A 384 26.02 4.86 1.91
CA ARG A 384 27.12 5.10 0.98
C ARG A 384 27.69 3.83 0.32
N GLN A 385 27.50 2.66 0.91
CA GLN A 385 27.85 1.39 0.24
C GLN A 385 26.74 0.97 -0.73
N TYR A 386 25.49 1.01 -0.27
CA TYR A 386 24.35 0.59 -1.08
C TYR A 386 24.05 1.54 -2.24
N ILE A 387 24.51 2.79 -2.19
CA ILE A 387 24.36 3.71 -3.33
C ILE A 387 25.03 3.18 -4.60
N GLU A 388 26.19 2.53 -4.50
CA GLU A 388 26.87 1.97 -5.66
C GLU A 388 26.07 0.82 -6.28
N ALA A 389 25.42 -0.01 -5.46
CA ALA A 389 24.50 -1.04 -5.94
C ALA A 389 23.25 -0.43 -6.62
N VAL A 390 22.68 0.64 -6.06
CA VAL A 390 21.55 1.37 -6.66
C VAL A 390 21.96 2.00 -8.00
N CYS A 391 23.14 2.61 -8.06
CA CYS A 391 23.67 3.22 -9.28
C CYS A 391 23.94 2.19 -10.37
N ASN A 392 24.55 1.05 -10.02
CA ASN A 392 24.74 -0.06 -10.94
C ASN A 392 23.40 -0.61 -11.46
N PHE A 393 22.38 -0.71 -10.59
CA PHE A 393 21.03 -1.11 -11.01
C PHE A 393 20.44 -0.11 -12.00
N LEU A 394 20.47 1.18 -11.71
CA LEU A 394 19.92 2.23 -12.59
C LEU A 394 20.64 2.28 -13.95
N ASN A 395 21.97 2.21 -13.93
CA ASN A 395 22.78 2.23 -15.15
C ASN A 395 22.58 0.94 -15.98
N GLY A 396 22.51 -0.23 -15.32
CA GLY A 396 22.17 -1.49 -15.97
C GLY A 396 20.77 -1.46 -16.58
N LEU A 397 19.80 -0.87 -15.88
CA LEU A 397 18.43 -0.71 -16.36
C LEU A 397 18.39 0.19 -17.61
N HIS A 398 19.18 1.26 -17.63
CA HIS A 398 19.33 2.12 -18.80
C HIS A 398 19.92 1.35 -19.99
N LYS A 399 21.00 0.60 -19.78
CA LYS A 399 21.63 -0.23 -20.81
C LYS A 399 20.69 -1.30 -21.36
N TYR A 400 19.93 -1.97 -20.49
CA TYR A 400 18.92 -2.94 -20.88
C TYR A 400 17.94 -2.39 -21.93
N TYR A 401 17.49 -1.15 -21.77
CA TYR A 401 16.56 -0.52 -22.71
C TYR A 401 17.21 0.00 -23.99
N GLN A 402 18.48 0.41 -23.93
CA GLN A 402 19.24 0.76 -25.14
C GLN A 402 19.41 -0.47 -26.05
N GLU A 403 19.69 -1.65 -25.48
CA GLU A 403 19.88 -2.91 -26.21
C GLU A 403 18.57 -3.52 -26.76
N GLU A 404 17.41 -3.23 -26.14
CA GLU A 404 16.09 -3.66 -26.63
C GLU A 404 15.58 -2.83 -27.83
N GLY A 405 16.38 -1.90 -28.36
CA GLY A 405 16.05 -1.11 -29.56
C GLY A 405 15.07 0.04 -29.33
N THR A 406 14.80 0.39 -28.06
CA THR A 406 14.01 1.58 -27.71
C THR A 406 14.91 2.79 -27.55
N HIS A 407 15.09 3.58 -28.62
CA HIS A 407 15.74 4.88 -28.54
C HIS A 407 14.92 5.85 -27.68
N LYS A 408 15.56 6.54 -26.73
CA LYS A 408 14.94 7.64 -25.99
C LYS A 408 15.89 8.79 -25.68
N LYS A 409 15.28 9.99 -25.58
CA LYS A 409 15.89 11.27 -25.19
C LYS A 409 16.59 11.17 -23.83
N GLU A 410 17.90 11.29 -23.85
CA GLU A 410 18.72 11.67 -22.70
C GLU A 410 18.28 13.05 -22.21
N VAL A 411 18.16 13.22 -20.89
CA VAL A 411 17.87 14.52 -20.30
C VAL A 411 18.79 14.69 -19.11
N ASP A 412 19.76 15.58 -19.26
CA ASP A 412 20.78 15.95 -18.26
C ASP A 412 20.25 16.97 -17.23
N ASP A 413 18.94 16.99 -16.99
CA ASP A 413 18.31 18.16 -16.38
C ASP A 413 18.22 18.01 -14.85
N GLU A 414 19.25 18.56 -14.20
CA GLU A 414 19.39 18.87 -12.78
C GLU A 414 18.06 19.30 -12.09
N LEU A 415 17.18 19.97 -12.83
CA LEU A 415 15.94 20.59 -12.36
C LEU A 415 14.88 19.60 -11.83
N VAL A 416 14.80 18.39 -12.37
CA VAL A 416 13.73 17.41 -12.07
C VAL A 416 13.96 16.73 -10.73
N THR A 417 15.21 16.40 -10.45
CA THR A 417 15.60 15.84 -9.17
C THR A 417 15.36 16.89 -8.07
N VAL A 418 15.74 18.16 -8.31
CA VAL A 418 15.68 19.28 -7.33
C VAL A 418 14.30 19.50 -6.71
N ARG A 419 13.21 19.51 -7.48
CA ARG A 419 11.86 19.76 -6.92
C ARG A 419 11.37 18.64 -6.00
N MET A 420 11.57 17.38 -6.36
CA MET A 420 11.08 16.24 -5.58
C MET A 420 11.81 16.00 -4.27
N ALA A 421 13.14 16.15 -4.23
CA ALA A 421 13.84 16.06 -2.95
C ALA A 421 13.43 17.22 -2.04
N HIS A 422 13.21 18.40 -2.61
CA HIS A 422 12.78 19.57 -1.86
C HIS A 422 11.34 19.41 -1.35
N ASP A 423 10.38 18.92 -2.15
CA ASP A 423 9.00 18.69 -1.74
C ASP A 423 8.86 17.48 -0.81
N PHE A 424 9.61 16.40 -1.04
CA PHE A 424 9.66 15.24 -0.16
C PHE A 424 10.25 15.57 1.22
N ILE A 425 11.31 16.38 1.26
CA ILE A 425 11.89 16.92 2.50
C ILE A 425 10.88 17.87 3.14
N ARG A 426 10.33 18.84 2.39
CA ARG A 426 9.40 19.87 2.88
C ARG A 426 8.08 19.33 3.43
N GLU A 427 7.57 18.23 2.89
CA GLU A 427 6.34 17.58 3.37
C GLU A 427 6.55 16.71 4.62
N HIS A 428 7.77 16.22 4.87
CA HIS A 428 8.03 15.20 5.88
C HIS A 428 9.14 15.58 6.89
N THR A 429 9.67 16.80 6.85
CA THR A 429 10.47 17.37 7.94
C THR A 429 9.59 18.14 8.92
N LEU A 430 9.19 17.47 10.00
CA LEU A 430 9.15 18.11 11.33
C LEU A 430 10.22 17.45 12.22
N SER A 431 10.87 18.31 12.99
CA SER A 431 12.14 18.14 13.72
C SER A 431 12.09 17.16 14.91
N THR A 432 13.19 16.44 15.16
CA THR A 432 14.12 16.57 16.33
C THR A 432 14.90 15.28 16.64
N HIS A 433 16.23 15.44 16.64
CA HIS A 433 17.35 14.91 17.47
C HIS A 433 17.53 13.43 17.94
N ARG A 434 18.74 12.89 17.59
CA ARG A 434 19.82 12.17 18.35
C ARG A 434 19.40 11.17 19.47
N THR A 435 19.97 9.98 19.69
CA THR A 435 21.29 9.31 19.46
C THR A 435 21.12 7.81 19.86
N SER A 436 21.82 6.80 19.30
CA SER A 436 23.05 6.20 19.88
C SER A 436 23.43 4.87 19.18
N ARG A 437 24.70 4.46 19.31
CA ARG A 437 25.49 3.42 18.58
C ARG A 437 25.71 2.11 19.37
N ARG A 438 26.03 1.03 18.62
CA ARG A 438 27.05 -0.08 18.81
C ARG A 438 26.43 -1.47 18.52
N GLN A 439 27.07 -2.50 17.94
CA GLN A 439 28.48 -2.83 17.67
C GLN A 439 28.58 -3.91 16.55
N ARG A 440 29.74 -3.95 15.86
CA ARG A 440 30.12 -4.89 14.77
C ARG A 440 30.39 -6.33 15.24
N ARG A 441 30.24 -7.32 14.35
CA ARG A 441 31.14 -8.50 14.22
C ARG A 441 31.20 -9.02 12.76
N ARG A 442 32.36 -9.55 12.36
CA ARG A 442 32.75 -10.00 11.01
C ARG A 442 32.81 -11.54 10.93
N LEU A 443 32.51 -12.06 9.72
CA LEU A 443 33.03 -13.28 9.03
C LEU A 443 32.62 -14.67 9.60
N PRO A 444 32.45 -15.74 8.77
CA PRO A 444 33.44 -16.21 7.78
C PRO A 444 32.94 -16.58 6.38
N THR A 445 33.86 -16.46 5.42
CA THR A 445 33.83 -17.03 4.08
C THR A 445 34.29 -18.49 4.09
N SER A 446 33.60 -19.39 3.37
CA SER A 446 34.20 -20.62 2.86
C SER A 446 33.76 -20.88 1.41
N HIS A 447 34.74 -21.30 0.60
CA HIS A 447 34.70 -21.50 -0.84
C HIS A 447 34.09 -22.87 -1.22
N GLY A 448 33.47 -22.93 -2.42
CA GLY A 448 33.47 -24.17 -3.20
C GLY A 448 32.36 -24.34 -4.26
N GLN A 449 32.37 -23.57 -5.34
CA GLN A 449 32.41 -24.00 -6.77
C GLN A 449 31.77 -22.96 -7.71
N ARG A 450 32.45 -22.76 -8.84
CA ARG A 450 32.46 -21.56 -9.68
C ARG A 450 31.34 -21.55 -10.73
N HIS A 451 30.41 -20.61 -10.57
CA HIS A 451 30.04 -19.69 -11.65
C HIS A 451 30.51 -18.30 -11.21
N SER A 452 31.04 -17.48 -12.11
CA SER A 452 31.52 -16.14 -11.75
C SER A 452 30.34 -15.27 -11.32
N HIS A 453 29.96 -15.33 -10.04
CA HIS A 453 29.00 -14.41 -9.45
C HIS A 453 29.72 -13.06 -9.39
N THR A 454 29.46 -12.23 -10.41
CA THR A 454 29.75 -10.80 -10.34
C THR A 454 29.08 -10.27 -9.06
N SER A 455 29.79 -9.41 -8.32
CA SER A 455 29.22 -8.77 -7.13
C SER A 455 28.11 -7.82 -7.56
N VAL A 456 27.09 -7.55 -6.73
CA VAL A 456 26.12 -6.46 -7.01
C VAL A 456 26.79 -5.08 -7.13
N PHE A 457 28.01 -4.96 -6.61
CA PHE A 457 28.85 -3.78 -6.74
C PHE A 457 29.68 -3.76 -8.03
N ASP A 458 29.68 -4.85 -8.81
CA ASP A 458 30.25 -4.89 -10.17
C ASP A 458 29.23 -4.27 -11.15
N PRO A 459 29.60 -3.26 -11.95
CA PRO A 459 28.72 -2.65 -12.95
C PRO A 459 28.14 -3.63 -13.98
N ARG A 460 28.76 -4.81 -14.16
CA ARG A 460 28.32 -5.85 -15.09
C ARG A 460 27.27 -6.79 -14.49
N PHE A 461 26.96 -6.66 -13.20
CA PHE A 461 25.99 -7.54 -12.52
C PHE A 461 24.57 -7.36 -13.04
N PHE A 462 24.15 -6.11 -13.26
CA PHE A 462 22.82 -5.77 -13.75
C PHE A 462 22.78 -5.84 -15.27
N ASP A 463 22.91 -7.07 -15.78
CA ASP A 463 22.86 -7.35 -17.20
C ASP A 463 21.44 -7.68 -17.69
N ARG A 464 21.31 -7.97 -18.99
CA ARG A 464 20.02 -8.31 -19.60
C ARG A 464 19.37 -9.55 -18.99
N LYS A 465 20.17 -10.53 -18.56
CA LYS A 465 19.67 -11.76 -17.95
C LYS A 465 19.09 -11.47 -16.57
N PHE A 466 19.75 -10.64 -15.76
CA PHE A 466 19.25 -10.18 -14.48
C PHE A 466 17.88 -9.53 -14.65
N PHE A 467 17.72 -8.53 -15.52
CA PHE A 467 16.45 -7.81 -15.66
C PHE A 467 15.31 -8.66 -16.19
N ASN A 468 15.58 -9.57 -17.13
CA ASN A 468 14.57 -10.52 -17.61
C ASN A 468 14.04 -11.40 -16.48
N HIS A 469 14.92 -11.87 -15.59
CA HIS A 469 14.52 -12.65 -14.43
C HIS A 469 13.82 -11.80 -13.37
N PHE A 470 14.40 -10.64 -13.04
CA PHE A 470 13.88 -9.72 -12.04
C PHE A 470 12.47 -9.23 -12.36
N PHE A 471 12.16 -8.85 -13.61
CA PHE A 471 10.81 -8.44 -13.98
C PHE A 471 9.80 -9.57 -13.95
N THR A 472 10.24 -10.79 -14.28
CA THR A 472 9.39 -11.97 -14.11
C THR A 472 9.03 -12.12 -12.64
N LEU A 473 10.03 -12.10 -11.74
CA LEU A 473 9.81 -12.19 -10.29
C LEU A 473 8.96 -11.05 -9.71
N LEU A 474 9.11 -9.83 -10.23
CA LEU A 474 8.39 -8.65 -9.73
C LEU A 474 6.88 -8.68 -10.08
N VAL A 475 6.53 -9.39 -11.15
CA VAL A 475 5.16 -9.49 -11.68
C VAL A 475 4.46 -10.77 -11.22
N HIS A 476 5.24 -11.73 -10.74
CA HIS A 476 4.78 -13.03 -10.25
C HIS A 476 4.41 -12.99 -8.78
#